data_AF-A0A494XT88-F1
#
_entry.id   AF-A0A494XT88-F1
#
_cell.length_a   1.000
_cell.length_b   1.000
_cell.length_c   1.000
_cell.angle_alpha   90.00
_cell.angle_beta   90.00
_cell.angle_gamma   90.00
#
_symmetry.space_group_name_H-M   'P 1'
#
loop_
_entity.id
_entity.type
_entity.pdbx_description
1 polymer ?
#
loop_
_entity_poly.entity_id
_entity_poly.type
_entity_poly.pdbx_seq_one_letter_code
_entity_poly.pdbx_strand_id
1 'polypeptide(L)' 'MRTTLVIDDDLLAKAQVYTGLNEKSALVREALKALIQREAARRLAALGGSNRGMEDIPRRRPDAE' A
#
# COMPACT_ATOMS: atom_id res chain seq x y z
N MET A 1 -9.14 9.60 -18.40
CA MET A 1 -9.54 8.48 -19.29
C MET A 1 -10.82 7.87 -18.74
N ARG A 2 -11.80 7.57 -19.60
CA ARG A 2 -13.03 6.86 -19.20
C ARG A 2 -12.92 5.41 -19.66
N THR A 3 -13.06 4.47 -18.72
CA THR A 3 -12.91 3.03 -18.97
C THR A 3 -14.06 2.28 -18.32
N THR A 4 -14.60 1.29 -19.01
CA THR A 4 -15.58 0.36 -18.44
C THR A 4 -14.84 -0.87 -17.92
N LEU A 5 -15.07 -1.23 -16.67
CA LEU A 5 -14.46 -2.37 -15.99
C LEU A 5 -15.58 -3.26 -15.45
N VAL A 6 -15.44 -4.56 -15.62
CA VAL A 6 -16.32 -5.55 -14.98
C VAL A 6 -15.68 -5.92 -13.65
N ILE A 7 -16.41 -5.69 -12.56
CA ILE A 7 -15.95 -5.95 -11.19
C ILE A 7 -17.07 -6.72 -10.49
N ASP A 8 -16.69 -7.68 -9.66
CA ASP A 8 -17.60 -8.42 -8.80
C ASP A 8 -18.29 -7.48 -7.77
N ASP A 9 -19.62 -7.55 -7.69
CA ASP A 9 -20.41 -6.64 -6.86
C ASP A 9 -20.20 -6.89 -5.36
N ASP A 10 -19.98 -8.14 -4.94
CA ASP A 10 -19.72 -8.48 -3.54
C ASP A 10 -18.34 -7.95 -3.10
N LEU A 11 -17.35 -8.04 -3.98
CA LEU A 11 -16.03 -7.46 -3.75
C LEU A 11 -16.11 -5.93 -3.63
N LEU A 12 -16.87 -5.29 -4.52
CA LEU A 12 -17.06 -3.84 -4.48
C LEU A 12 -17.74 -3.43 -3.18
N ALA A 13 -18.85 -4.08 -2.81
CA ALA A 13 -19.58 -3.79 -1.59
C ALA A 13 -18.71 -3.96 -0.34
N LYS A 14 -17.95 -5.06 -0.23
CA LYS A 14 -17.00 -5.27 0.88
C LYS A 14 -15.98 -4.14 0.94
N ALA A 15 -15.37 -3.79 -0.19
CA ALA A 15 -14.37 -2.74 -0.23
C ALA A 15 -14.96 -1.38 0.19
N GLN A 16 -16.19 -1.05 -0.19
CA GLN A 16 -16.88 0.15 0.27
C GLN A 16 -17.11 0.14 1.79
N VAL A 17 -17.56 -0.99 2.35
CA VAL A 17 -17.77 -1.13 3.80
C VAL A 17 -16.46 -0.94 4.58
N TYR A 18 -15.36 -1.54 4.13
CA TYR A 18 -14.08 -1.46 4.84
C TYR A 18 -13.37 -0.12 4.66
N THR A 19 -13.54 0.56 3.53
CA THR A 19 -12.85 1.83 3.23
C THR A 19 -13.69 3.07 3.51
N GLY A 20 -15.01 2.94 3.61
CA GLY A 20 -15.97 4.06 3.67
C GLY A 20 -16.12 4.82 2.34
N LEU A 21 -15.46 4.38 1.26
CA LEU A 21 -15.49 5.07 -0.03
C LEU A 21 -16.70 4.64 -0.86
N ASN A 22 -17.72 5.48 -0.92
CA ASN A 22 -18.95 5.17 -1.67
C ASN A 22 -18.81 5.42 -3.18
N GLU A 23 -17.89 6.27 -3.61
CA GLU A 23 -17.68 6.54 -5.02
C GLU A 23 -16.80 5.46 -5.68
N LYS A 24 -17.35 4.74 -6.67
CA LYS A 24 -16.64 3.65 -7.38
C LYS A 24 -15.32 4.12 -7.99
N SER A 25 -15.28 5.34 -8.53
CA SER A 25 -14.08 5.89 -9.17
C SER A 25 -12.96 6.17 -8.16
N ALA A 26 -13.33 6.69 -6.98
CA ALA A 26 -12.41 6.93 -5.87
C ALA A 26 -11.88 5.61 -5.32
N LEU A 27 -12.76 4.63 -5.13
CA LEU A 27 -12.38 3.30 -4.63
C LEU A 27 -11.38 2.60 -5.55
N VAL A 28 -11.62 2.61 -6.87
CA VAL A 28 -10.68 2.02 -7.85
C VAL A 28 -9.33 2.74 -7.83
N ARG A 29 -9.33 4.07 -7.71
CA ARG A 29 -8.10 4.86 -7.64
C ARG A 29 -7.27 4.53 -6.40
N GLU A 30 -7.92 4.42 -5.25
CA GLU A 30 -7.27 4.04 -3.99
C GLU A 30 -6.80 2.59 -4.01
N ALA A 31 -7.56 1.67 -4.62
CA ALA A 31 -7.13 0.29 -4.80
C ALA A 31 -5.81 0.19 -5.61
N LEU A 32 -5.68 0.97 -6.68
CA LEU A 32 -4.44 1.03 -7.48
C LEU A 32 -3.27 1.62 -6.68
N LYS A 33 -3.49 2.71 -5.93
CA LYS A 33 -2.47 3.28 -5.06
C LYS A 33 -2.01 2.29 -4.00
N ALA A 34 -2.94 1.61 -3.34
CA ALA A 34 -2.66 0.60 -2.32
C ALA A 34 -1.84 -0.57 -2.89
N LEU A 35 -2.16 -1.02 -4.11
CA LEU A 35 -1.40 -2.06 -4.81
C LEU A 35 0.05 -1.61 -5.09
N ILE A 36 0.23 -0.38 -5.59
CA ILE A 36 1.56 0.20 -5.84
C ILE A 36 2.36 0.28 -4.53
N GLN A 37 1.75 0.79 -3.45
CA GLN A 37 2.39 0.90 -2.15
C GLN A 37 2.82 -0.47 -1.61
N ARG A 38 1.97 -1.50 -1.74
CA ARG A 38 2.28 -2.87 -1.32
C ARG A 38 3.50 -3.43 -2.05
N GLU A 39 3.56 -3.29 -3.37
CA GLU A 39 4.68 -3.80 -4.15
C GLU A 39 5.96 -2.96 -3.96
N ALA A 40 5.83 -1.64 -3.81
CA ALA A 40 6.96 -0.78 -3.46
C ALA A 40 7.57 -1.19 -2.11
N ALA A 41 6.72 -1.41 -1.08
CA ALA A 41 7.16 -1.89 0.23
C ALA A 41 7.85 -3.25 0.14
N ARG A 42 7.28 -4.21 -0.63
CA ARG A 42 7.91 -5.53 -0.87
C ARG A 42 9.30 -5.40 -1.50
N ARG A 43 9.44 -4.56 -2.54
CA ARG A 43 10.72 -4.32 -3.21
C ARG A 43 11.73 -3.65 -2.30
N LEU A 44 11.32 -2.64 -1.53
CA LEU A 44 12.17 -1.96 -0.57
C LEU A 44 12.66 -2.91 0.54
N ALA A 45 11.78 -3.74 1.08
CA ALA A 45 12.15 -4.77 2.06
C ALA A 45 13.18 -5.75 1.49
N ALA A 46 13.01 -6.17 0.23
CA ALA A 46 13.95 -7.07 -0.45
C ALA A 46 15.34 -6.44 -0.68
N LEU A 47 15.44 -5.12 -0.78
CA LEU A 47 16.74 -4.44 -0.83
C LEU A 47 17.51 -4.53 0.49
N GLY A 48 16.86 -4.87 1.61
CA GLY A 48 17.55 -5.14 2.88
C GLY A 48 18.42 -4.00 3.42
N GLY A 49 18.12 -2.74 3.06
CA GLY A 49 18.93 -1.59 3.45
C GLY A 49 20.24 -1.42 2.67
N SER A 50 20.42 -2.12 1.55
CA SER A 50 21.62 -2.05 0.68
C SER A 50 21.78 -0.75 -0.12
N ASN A 51 21.08 0.33 0.26
CA ASN A 51 21.19 1.59 -0.45
C ASN A 51 22.60 2.18 -0.27
N ARG A 52 23.33 2.32 -1.39
CA ARG A 52 24.73 2.75 -1.40
C ARG A 52 24.81 4.24 -1.01
N GLY A 53 25.33 4.51 0.18
CA GLY A 53 25.43 5.87 0.74
C GLY A 53 24.38 6.19 1.80
N MET A 54 23.58 5.21 2.24
CA MET A 54 22.71 5.37 3.39
C MET A 54 23.55 5.44 4.68
N GLU A 55 23.34 6.47 5.50
CA GLU A 55 23.96 6.58 6.83
C GLU A 55 23.41 5.50 7.76
N ASP A 56 24.26 5.03 8.69
CA ASP A 56 23.87 4.03 9.67
C ASP A 56 22.80 4.59 10.62
N ILE A 57 21.60 3.99 10.61
CA ILE A 57 20.52 4.39 11.52
C ILE A 57 20.79 3.77 12.90
N PRO A 58 20.94 4.55 13.99
CA PRO A 58 21.15 4.01 15.32
C PRO A 58 19.97 3.13 15.74
N ARG A 59 20.24 1.88 16.13
CA ARG A 59 19.23 1.04 16.77
C ARG A 59 18.98 1.59 18.18
N ARG A 60 17.76 2.06 18.47
CA ARG A 60 17.33 2.23 19.88
C ARG A 60 17.23 0.85 20.51
N ARG A 61 18.28 0.43 21.21
CA ARG A 61 18.12 -0.57 22.27
C ARG A 61 17.60 0.18 23.50
N PRO A 62 16.55 -0.32 24.18
CA PRO A 62 16.31 0.12 25.54
C PRO A 62 17.55 -0.21 26.38
N ASP A 63 17.95 0.71 27.25
CA ASP A 63 19.05 0.46 28.17
C ASP A 63 18.74 -0.80 28.98
N ALA A 64 19.71 -1.71 29.06
CA ALA A 64 19.61 -2.85 29.96
C ALA A 64 19.78 -2.29 31.38
N GLU A 65 18.75 -2.44 32.22
CA GLU A 65 18.89 -2.27 33.67
C GLU A 65 19.96 -3.20 34.25
#